data_AF-A0A1A9F4V7-F1
#
_entry.id   AF-A0A1A9F4V7-F1
#
_cell.length_a   1.000
_cell.length_b   1.000
_cell.length_c   1.000
_cell.angle_alpha   90.00
_cell.angle_beta   90.00
_cell.angle_gamma   90.00
#
_symmetry.space_group_name_H-M   'P 1'
#
loop_
_entity.id
_entity.type
_entity.pdbx_description
1 polymer ?
#
loop_
_entity_poly.entity_id
_entity_poly.type
_entity_poly.pdbx_seq_one_letter_code
_entity_poly.pdbx_strand_id
1 'polypeptide(L)'
;MPNPPLILASEHGKLHPDIPDLIRHNGNHWRKIFSILAKLGTPADCRWQDYRDLELLHRHEVICFADGLLPTAQWHLVAGKASWQRLGFDPGTFSPLDDEGRVLIRGNILLTPYPDYRQFPNRTVEQVRSRLER
;
A
#
# COMPACT_ATOMS: atom_id res chain seq x y z
N MET A 1 -1.47 5.93 13.19
CA MET A 1 -1.91 5.27 11.94
C MET A 1 -2.06 6.37 10.88
N PRO A 2 -1.84 6.16 9.57
CA PRO A 2 -2.42 7.11 8.63
C PRO A 2 -3.94 7.07 8.85
N ASN A 3 -4.54 8.20 9.18
CA ASN A 3 -5.99 8.31 9.18
C ASN A 3 -6.47 8.11 7.74
N PRO A 4 -7.67 7.55 7.52
CA PRO A 4 -8.30 7.54 6.20
C PRO A 4 -8.13 8.91 5.53
N PRO A 5 -7.85 8.96 4.22
CA PRO A 5 -7.70 10.24 3.56
C PRO A 5 -9.03 10.97 3.69
N LEU A 6 -8.98 12.28 3.90
CA LEU A 6 -10.12 13.14 3.71
C LEU A 6 -10.55 13.00 2.24
N ILE A 7 -11.67 12.30 2.03
CA ILE A 7 -12.33 12.19 0.75
C ILE A 7 -13.23 13.41 0.64
N LEU A 8 -12.98 14.28 -0.35
CA LEU A 8 -13.82 15.45 -0.57
C LEU A 8 -15.24 15.02 -1.00
N ALA A 9 -16.23 15.85 -0.68
CA ALA A 9 -17.60 15.69 -1.18
C ALA A 9 -17.65 15.50 -2.72
N SER A 10 -16.75 16.15 -3.47
CA SER A 10 -16.62 16.05 -4.93
C SER A 10 -16.09 14.72 -5.45
N GLU A 11 -15.46 13.92 -4.60
CA GLU A 11 -14.99 12.57 -4.91
C GLU A 11 -16.04 11.50 -4.55
N HIS A 12 -17.08 11.87 -3.78
CA HIS A 12 -18.14 10.93 -3.42
C HIS A 12 -18.97 10.58 -4.67
N GLY A 13 -18.96 9.30 -5.04
CA GLY A 13 -19.66 8.79 -6.22
C GLY A 13 -18.82 8.75 -7.50
N LYS A 14 -17.55 9.18 -7.46
CA LYS A 14 -16.62 8.85 -8.56
C LYS A 14 -16.32 7.36 -8.53
N LEU A 15 -16.27 6.74 -9.71
CA LEU A 15 -15.89 5.34 -9.85
C LEU A 15 -14.43 5.13 -9.41
N HIS A 16 -13.58 6.16 -9.59
CA HIS A 16 -12.16 6.13 -9.27
C HIS A 16 -11.69 7.45 -8.65
N PRO A 17 -10.78 7.39 -7.65
CA PRO A 17 -10.26 8.59 -6.98
C PRO A 17 -9.25 9.35 -7.85
N ASP A 18 -9.23 10.68 -7.73
CA ASP A 18 -8.15 11.54 -8.24
C ASP A 18 -6.99 11.58 -7.24
N ILE A 19 -5.92 10.82 -7.52
CA ILE A 19 -4.78 10.69 -6.61
C ILE A 19 -4.02 12.02 -6.44
N PRO A 20 -3.70 12.80 -7.49
CA PRO A 20 -3.16 14.15 -7.35
C PRO A 20 -3.99 15.05 -6.42
N ASP A 21 -5.32 15.04 -6.56
CA ASP A 21 -6.18 15.86 -5.73
C ASP A 21 -6.25 15.37 -4.27
N LEU A 22 -6.28 14.04 -4.05
CA LEU A 22 -6.15 13.45 -2.72
C LEU A 22 -4.84 13.84 -2.05
N ILE A 23 -3.72 13.82 -2.79
CA ILE A 23 -2.41 14.25 -2.29
C ILE A 23 -2.45 15.73 -1.88
N ARG A 24 -3.05 16.59 -2.71
CA ARG A 24 -3.16 18.02 -2.46
C ARG A 24 -3.90 18.31 -1.15
N HIS A 25 -4.96 17.57 -0.85
CA HIS A 25 -5.78 17.79 0.36
C HIS A 25 -5.25 17.08 1.61
N ASN A 26 -4.55 15.96 1.45
CA ASN A 26 -4.10 15.14 2.57
C ASN A 26 -2.60 15.29 2.88
N GLY A 27 -1.89 16.01 2.02
CA GLY A 27 -0.50 16.40 2.21
C GLY A 27 0.51 15.27 2.11
N ASN A 28 1.69 15.52 2.69
CA ASN A 28 2.88 14.71 2.50
C ASN A 28 2.75 13.25 2.96
N HIS A 29 1.86 12.97 3.91
CA HIS A 29 1.65 11.61 4.41
C HIS A 29 1.06 10.71 3.33
N TRP A 30 -0.03 11.14 2.71
CA TRP A 30 -0.72 10.38 1.66
C TRP A 30 0.08 10.33 0.36
N ARG A 31 0.81 11.40 0.02
CA ARG A 31 1.79 11.39 -1.08
C ARG A 31 2.81 10.25 -0.97
N LYS A 32 3.33 9.99 0.23
CA LYS A 32 4.29 8.88 0.47
C LYS A 32 3.64 7.53 0.24
N ILE A 33 2.44 7.33 0.82
CA ILE A 33 1.68 6.07 0.70
C ILE A 33 1.41 5.76 -0.77
N PHE A 34 0.80 6.69 -1.50
CA PHE A 34 0.49 6.49 -2.92
C PHE A 34 1.73 6.28 -3.78
N SER A 35 2.85 6.93 -3.44
CA SER A 35 4.11 6.71 -4.16
C SER A 35 4.64 5.28 -3.96
N ILE A 36 4.54 4.72 -2.76
CA ILE A 36 4.93 3.32 -2.51
C ILE A 36 3.97 2.36 -3.20
N LEU A 37 2.65 2.55 -3.07
CA LEU A 37 1.65 1.70 -3.73
C LEU A 37 1.84 1.70 -5.25
N ALA A 38 2.06 2.87 -5.86
CA ALA A 38 2.35 2.97 -7.28
C ALA A 38 3.63 2.21 -7.64
N LYS A 39 4.74 2.41 -6.93
CA LYS A 39 5.97 1.67 -7.19
C LYS A 39 5.79 0.15 -7.11
N LEU A 40 4.92 -0.35 -6.26
CA LEU A 40 4.63 -1.79 -6.15
C LEU A 40 3.73 -2.29 -7.28
N GLY A 41 2.74 -1.50 -7.73
CA GLY A 41 1.77 -1.91 -8.75
C GLY A 41 2.09 -1.54 -10.20
N THR A 42 3.06 -0.64 -10.44
CA THR A 42 3.37 -0.15 -11.80
C THR A 42 4.00 -1.26 -12.65
N PRO A 43 3.60 -1.45 -13.92
CA PRO A 43 4.31 -2.35 -14.85
C PRO A 43 5.78 -1.95 -15.06
N ALA A 44 6.66 -2.90 -15.39
CA ALA A 44 8.11 -2.68 -15.45
C ALA A 44 8.55 -1.61 -16.48
N ASP A 45 7.77 -1.43 -17.54
CA ASP A 45 7.98 -0.47 -18.63
C ASP A 45 7.26 0.87 -18.43
N CYS A 46 6.54 1.04 -17.32
CA CYS A 46 5.80 2.26 -17.01
C CYS A 46 6.50 3.10 -15.94
N ARG A 47 6.35 4.43 -16.04
CA ARG A 47 6.78 5.35 -14.98
C ARG A 47 5.78 5.31 -13.82
N TRP A 48 6.25 5.01 -12.63
CA TRP A 48 5.37 4.89 -11.46
C TRP A 48 4.66 6.18 -11.09
N GLN A 49 5.22 7.35 -11.45
CA GLN A 49 4.55 8.63 -11.24
C GLN A 49 3.30 8.76 -12.12
N ASP A 50 3.42 8.37 -13.39
CA ASP A 50 2.32 8.45 -14.34
C ASP A 50 1.23 7.43 -13.94
N TYR A 51 1.63 6.22 -13.56
CA TYR A 51 0.71 5.21 -13.01
C TYR A 51 0.04 5.68 -11.70
N ARG A 52 0.79 6.31 -10.77
CA ARG A 52 0.22 6.88 -9.54
C ARG A 52 -0.88 7.88 -9.82
N ASP A 53 -0.65 8.76 -10.78
CA ASP A 53 -1.51 9.92 -11.01
C ASP A 53 -2.71 9.59 -11.89
N LEU A 54 -2.60 8.54 -12.74
CA LEU A 54 -3.60 8.22 -13.76
C LEU A 54 -4.30 6.86 -13.58
N GLU A 55 -3.69 5.89 -12.89
CA GLU A 55 -4.17 4.50 -12.90
C GLU A 55 -4.31 3.85 -11.51
N LEU A 56 -3.57 4.32 -10.50
CA LEU A 56 -3.58 3.73 -9.17
C LEU A 56 -4.97 3.78 -8.53
N LEU A 57 -5.47 2.63 -8.05
CA LEU A 57 -6.82 2.42 -7.51
C LEU A 57 -7.94 2.43 -8.57
N HIS A 58 -7.60 2.34 -9.86
CA HIS A 58 -8.60 2.27 -10.94
C HIS A 58 -8.88 0.84 -11.39
N ARG A 59 -8.01 -0.12 -11.04
CA ARG A 59 -8.10 -1.51 -11.52
C ARG A 59 -8.15 -2.52 -10.39
N HIS A 60 -6.99 -2.99 -9.93
CA HIS A 60 -6.88 -4.15 -9.04
C HIS A 60 -6.46 -3.77 -7.61
N GLU A 61 -6.20 -2.49 -7.38
CA GLU A 61 -5.70 -1.97 -6.12
C GLU A 61 -6.85 -1.38 -5.30
N VAL A 62 -6.87 -1.69 -4.00
CA VAL A 62 -7.86 -1.17 -3.06
C VAL A 62 -7.18 -0.77 -1.77
N ILE A 63 -7.57 0.37 -1.20
CA ILE A 63 -7.23 0.73 0.19
C ILE A 63 -8.44 0.43 1.06
N CYS A 64 -8.28 -0.53 1.96
CA CYS A 64 -9.35 -1.00 2.84
C CYS A 64 -9.04 -0.65 4.30
N PHE A 65 -10.05 -0.12 5.00
CA PHE A 65 -9.99 0.20 6.43
C PHE A 65 -10.88 -0.71 7.29
N ALA A 66 -11.43 -1.79 6.71
CA ALA A 66 -12.28 -2.73 7.42
C ALA A 66 -11.50 -3.59 8.44
N ASP A 67 -12.26 -4.28 9.29
CA ASP A 67 -11.74 -5.17 10.34
C ASP A 67 -11.39 -6.58 9.83
N GLY A 68 -11.30 -6.77 8.51
CA GLY A 68 -10.99 -8.04 7.88
C GLY A 68 -10.24 -7.88 6.57
N LEU A 69 -9.56 -8.96 6.17
CA LEU A 69 -8.95 -9.05 4.84
C LEU A 69 -10.03 -9.21 3.77
N LEU A 70 -9.79 -8.63 2.59
CA LEU A 70 -10.63 -8.84 1.41
C LEU A 70 -10.36 -10.24 0.83
N PRO A 71 -11.32 -11.18 0.83
CA PRO A 71 -11.08 -12.56 0.39
C PRO A 71 -10.68 -12.69 -1.08
N THR A 72 -11.00 -11.68 -1.89
CA THR A 72 -10.71 -11.63 -3.34
C THR A 72 -9.35 -11.05 -3.66
N ALA A 73 -8.66 -10.44 -2.69
CA ALA A 73 -7.37 -9.83 -2.94
C ALA A 73 -6.28 -10.90 -2.99
N GLN A 74 -5.47 -10.89 -4.05
CA GLN A 74 -4.36 -11.82 -4.19
C GLN A 74 -3.26 -11.53 -3.17
N TRP A 75 -3.03 -10.26 -2.84
CA TRP A 75 -2.01 -9.81 -1.90
C TRP A 75 -2.55 -8.76 -0.93
N HIS A 76 -2.05 -8.78 0.30
CA HIS A 76 -2.38 -7.80 1.32
C HIS A 76 -1.12 -7.10 1.83
N LEU A 77 -1.04 -5.78 1.66
CA LEU A 77 -0.09 -4.94 2.37
C LEU A 77 -0.77 -4.30 3.59
N VAL A 78 -0.45 -4.78 4.79
CA VAL A 78 -1.07 -4.32 6.03
C VAL A 78 -0.13 -3.35 6.74
N ALA A 79 -0.53 -2.08 6.76
CA ALA A 79 0.26 -1.00 7.32
C ALA A 79 -0.13 -0.63 8.76
N GLY A 80 0.89 -0.58 9.63
CA GLY A 80 0.79 -0.03 10.98
C GLY A 80 0.35 -1.03 12.05
N LYS A 81 0.99 -0.95 13.22
CA LYS A 81 0.77 -1.85 14.37
C LYS A 81 -0.69 -1.93 14.81
N ALA A 82 -1.43 -0.82 14.76
CA ALA A 82 -2.85 -0.81 15.09
C ALA A 82 -3.68 -1.69 14.14
N SER A 83 -3.34 -1.71 12.84
CA SER A 83 -3.98 -2.61 11.86
C SER A 83 -3.62 -4.06 12.09
N TRP A 84 -2.36 -4.34 12.45
CA TRP A 84 -1.93 -5.70 12.77
C TRP A 84 -2.71 -6.26 13.96
N GLN A 85 -2.80 -5.47 15.05
CA GLN A 85 -3.56 -5.85 16.23
C GLN A 85 -5.05 -6.05 15.92
N ARG A 86 -5.66 -5.12 15.19
CA ARG A 86 -7.07 -5.20 14.79
C ARG A 86 -7.38 -6.45 13.97
N LEU A 87 -6.45 -6.84 13.10
CA LEU A 87 -6.58 -8.04 12.25
C LEU A 87 -6.05 -9.32 12.92
N GLY A 88 -5.65 -9.26 14.20
CA GLY A 88 -5.14 -10.41 14.94
C GLY A 88 -3.80 -10.96 14.44
N PHE A 89 -2.98 -10.13 13.78
CA PHE A 89 -1.65 -10.52 13.33
C PHE A 89 -0.60 -10.29 14.42
N ASP A 90 0.01 -11.39 14.85
CA ASP A 90 1.24 -11.40 15.61
C ASP A 90 2.46 -11.36 14.66
N PRO A 91 3.25 -10.25 14.64
CA PRO A 91 4.45 -10.14 13.82
C PRO A 91 5.47 -11.27 14.05
N GLY A 92 5.50 -11.89 15.23
CA GLY A 92 6.41 -13.00 15.54
C GLY A 92 6.14 -14.27 14.73
N THR A 93 4.96 -14.37 14.10
CA THR A 93 4.59 -15.48 13.22
C THR A 93 4.89 -15.22 11.74
N PHE A 94 5.45 -14.05 11.41
CA PHE A 94 5.86 -13.67 10.06
C PHE A 94 7.39 -13.77 9.96
N SER A 95 7.88 -14.07 8.76
CA SER A 95 9.32 -14.04 8.48
C SER A 95 9.72 -12.68 7.91
N PRO A 96 10.91 -12.16 8.22
CA PRO A 96 11.41 -10.97 7.52
C PRO A 96 11.60 -11.26 6.03
N LEU A 97 11.27 -10.29 5.18
CA LEU A 97 11.43 -10.41 3.72
C LEU A 97 12.90 -10.36 3.30
N ASP A 98 13.70 -9.59 4.04
CA ASP A 98 15.12 -9.34 3.85
C ASP A 98 15.85 -9.30 5.21
N ASP A 99 17.17 -9.27 5.22
CA ASP A 99 17.98 -9.22 6.45
C ASP A 99 17.72 -7.94 7.26
N GLU A 100 17.21 -6.90 6.61
CA GLU A 100 16.86 -5.63 7.24
C GLU A 100 15.51 -5.67 7.98
N GLY A 101 14.66 -6.67 7.73
CA GLY A 101 13.42 -6.92 8.46
C GLY A 101 12.39 -5.78 8.39
N ARG A 102 12.44 -4.94 7.35
CA ARG A 102 11.54 -3.76 7.20
C ARG A 102 10.11 -4.15 6.83
N VAL A 103 9.98 -5.27 6.11
CA VAL A 103 8.71 -5.87 5.71
C VAL A 103 8.73 -7.32 6.19
N LEU A 104 7.65 -7.73 6.84
CA LEU A 104 7.45 -9.12 7.24
C LEU A 104 6.46 -9.79 6.29
N ILE A 105 6.62 -11.08 6.02
CA ILE A 105 5.81 -11.83 5.08
C ILE A 105 5.34 -13.16 5.68
N ARG A 106 4.09 -13.52 5.37
CA ARG A 106 3.51 -14.84 5.66
C ARG A 106 2.42 -15.14 4.63
N GLY A 107 2.64 -16.14 3.79
CA GLY A 107 1.75 -16.40 2.65
C GLY A 107 1.66 -15.17 1.74
N ASN A 108 0.44 -14.70 1.47
CA ASN A 108 0.15 -13.52 0.65
C ASN A 108 -0.03 -12.22 1.46
N ILE A 109 0.41 -12.19 2.73
CA ILE A 109 0.28 -11.04 3.61
C ILE A 109 1.66 -10.45 3.89
N LEU A 110 1.79 -9.16 3.64
CA LEU A 110 2.96 -8.33 3.96
C LEU A 110 2.60 -7.38 5.10
N LEU A 111 3.43 -7.34 6.14
CA LEU A 111 3.31 -6.37 7.22
C LEU A 111 4.40 -5.31 7.08
N THR A 112 4.00 -4.03 7.16
CA THR A 112 4.94 -2.91 7.23
C THR A 112 4.51 -1.90 8.29
N PRO A 113 5.43 -1.29 9.06
CA PRO A 113 5.05 -0.24 10.01
C PRO A 113 4.37 0.95 9.32
N TYR A 114 4.84 1.31 8.13
CA TYR A 114 4.30 2.41 7.34
C TYR A 114 4.82 2.35 5.89
N PRO A 115 4.00 2.57 4.85
CA PRO A 115 4.46 2.55 3.46
C PRO A 115 5.06 3.91 3.07
N ASP A 116 6.29 4.16 3.53
CA ASP A 116 7.13 5.27 3.05
C ASP A 116 8.54 4.79 2.66
N TYR A 117 9.36 5.72 2.18
CA TYR A 117 10.71 5.42 1.70
C TYR A 117 11.66 4.87 2.77
N ARG A 118 11.37 5.07 4.08
CA ARG A 118 12.22 4.53 5.16
C ARG A 118 12.01 3.03 5.30
N GLN A 119 10.77 2.58 5.10
CA GLN A 119 10.42 1.15 5.10
C GLN A 119 10.57 0.52 3.71
N PHE A 120 10.39 1.30 2.64
CA PHE A 120 10.48 0.89 1.24
C PHE A 120 11.53 1.69 0.46
N PRO A 121 12.84 1.51 0.76
CA PRO A 121 13.88 1.89 -0.19
C PRO A 121 13.72 1.08 -1.49
N ASN A 122 14.36 1.52 -2.58
CA ASN A 122 14.21 0.88 -3.90
C ASN A 122 14.49 -0.64 -3.86
N ARG A 123 15.49 -1.09 -3.08
CA ARG A 123 15.77 -2.53 -2.89
C ARG A 123 14.58 -3.30 -2.31
N THR A 124 13.94 -2.77 -1.26
CA THR A 124 12.76 -3.42 -0.64
C THR A 124 11.55 -3.37 -1.58
N VAL A 125 11.39 -2.29 -2.36
CA VAL A 125 10.38 -2.22 -3.43
C VAL A 125 10.58 -3.36 -4.43
N GLU A 126 11.80 -3.54 -4.96
CA GLU A 126 12.15 -4.60 -5.90
C GLU A 126 11.91 -6.00 -5.32
N GLN A 127 12.31 -6.23 -4.07
CA GLN A 127 12.07 -7.50 -3.38
C GLN A 127 10.59 -7.81 -3.22
N VAL A 128 9.78 -6.82 -2.82
CA VAL A 128 8.32 -7.02 -2.72
C VAL A 128 7.72 -7.30 -4.09
N ARG A 129 8.07 -6.53 -5.12
CA ARG A 129 7.58 -6.76 -6.50
C ARG A 129 7.88 -8.18 -7.00
N SER A 130 9.09 -8.70 -6.73
CA SER A 130 9.48 -10.07 -7.09
C SER A 130 8.61 -11.16 -6.46
N ARG A 131 7.86 -10.83 -5.39
CA ARG A 131 6.86 -11.72 -4.78
C ARG A 131 5.48 -11.54 -5.41
N LEU A 132 5.12 -10.32 -5.79
CA LEU A 132 3.82 -10.01 -6.39
C LEU A 132 3.66 -10.54 -7.82
N GLU A 133 4.76 -10.65 -8.57
CA GLU A 133 4.80 -11.12 -9.96
C GLU A 133 4.80 -12.66 -10.09
N ARG A 134 4.66 -13.40 -8.99
CA ARG A 134 4.56 -14.86 -8.95
C ARG A 134 3.12 -15.31 -8.75
#